data_AF-A0A9Q9FAJ0-F1
#
_entry.id   AF-A0A9Q9FAJ0-F1
#
_cell.length_a   1.000
_cell.length_b   1.000
_cell.length_c   1.000
_cell.angle_alpha   90.00
_cell.angle_beta   90.00
_cell.angle_gamma   90.00
#
_symmetry.space_group_name_H-M   'P 1'
#
loop_
_entity.id
_entity.type
_entity.pdbx_description
1 polymer ?
#
loop_
_entity_poly.entity_id
_entity_poly.type
_entity_poly.pdbx_seq_one_letter_code
_entity_poly.pdbx_strand_id
1 'polypeptide(L)'
;MDQPDELIRKILDEKSLEALSTLKHINKEKGEALQSALMQHFYATRRLISYSEYVEIAKKIEEKNSKPTINFKRRGNFFELDDI
;
A
#
# COMPACT_ATOMS: atom_id res chain seq x y z
N MET A 1 -14.16 -14.29 6.64
CA MET A 1 -13.04 -14.44 5.68
C MET A 1 -12.07 -13.33 6.04
N ASP A 2 -11.26 -13.57 7.07
CA ASP A 2 -10.49 -12.55 7.81
C ASP A 2 -8.98 -12.77 7.69
N GLN A 3 -8.58 -13.51 6.65
CA GLN A 3 -7.19 -13.91 6.42
C GLN A 3 -6.17 -12.75 6.39
N PRO A 4 -6.45 -11.58 5.78
CA PRO A 4 -5.46 -10.50 5.72
C PRO A 4 -5.29 -9.75 7.06
N ASP A 5 -6.32 -9.65 7.89
CA ASP A 5 -6.22 -9.00 9.20
C ASP A 5 -5.57 -9.93 10.25
N GLU A 6 -5.83 -11.24 10.17
CA GLU A 6 -5.14 -12.22 11.02
C GLU A 6 -3.64 -12.30 10.70
N LEU A 7 -3.27 -12.24 9.42
CA LEU A 7 -1.86 -12.24 9.02
C LEU A 7 -1.16 -10.99 9.57
N ILE A 8 -1.77 -9.82 9.40
CA ILE A 8 -1.24 -8.54 9.90
C ILE A 8 -0.99 -8.55 11.41
N ARG A 9 -1.90 -9.17 12.18
CA ARG A 9 -1.73 -9.39 13.63
C ARG A 9 -0.58 -10.31 13.99
N LYS A 10 -0.17 -11.22 13.10
CA LYS A 10 0.94 -12.15 13.34
C LYS A 10 2.29 -11.62 12.89
N ILE A 11 2.31 -10.67 11.96
CA ILE A 11 3.56 -10.18 11.34
C ILE A 11 4.02 -8.82 11.89
N LEU A 12 3.15 -8.08 12.58
CA LEU A 12 3.44 -6.78 13.18
C LEU A 12 3.52 -6.90 14.71
N ASP A 13 4.42 -6.11 15.30
CA ASP A 13 4.43 -5.85 16.73
C ASP A 13 3.19 -5.06 17.18
N GLU A 14 2.81 -5.17 18.46
CA GLU A 14 1.62 -4.51 19.04
C GLU A 14 1.60 -2.99 18.76
N LYS A 15 2.74 -2.31 18.92
CA LYS A 15 2.86 -0.86 18.65
C LYS A 15 2.58 -0.51 17.18
N SER A 16 3.09 -1.31 16.26
CA SER A 16 2.89 -1.12 14.81
C SER A 16 1.42 -1.38 14.43
N LEU A 17 0.80 -2.34 15.11
CA LEU A 17 -0.59 -2.70 14.89
C LEU A 17 -1.55 -1.61 15.39
N GLU A 18 -1.30 -1.06 16.58
CA GLU A 18 -2.03 0.10 17.10
C GLU A 18 -1.92 1.28 16.14
N ALA A 19 -0.70 1.62 15.70
CA ALA A 19 -0.48 2.72 14.75
C ALA A 19 -1.22 2.51 13.43
N LEU A 20 -1.23 1.28 12.89
CA LEU A 20 -1.99 0.95 11.68
C LEU A 20 -3.50 1.06 11.92
N SER A 21 -4.00 0.62 13.08
CA SER A 21 -5.41 0.70 13.44
C SER A 21 -5.88 2.15 13.59
N THR A 22 -5.10 2.99 14.27
CA THR A 22 -5.34 4.42 14.37
C THR A 22 -5.35 5.07 12.99
N LEU A 23 -4.38 4.72 12.11
CA LEU A 23 -4.35 5.24 10.75
C LEU A 23 -5.60 4.83 9.95
N LYS A 24 -6.03 3.56 10.03
CA LYS A 24 -7.27 3.11 9.39
C LYS A 24 -8.51 3.86 9.89
N HIS A 25 -8.53 4.24 11.17
CA HIS A 25 -9.63 5.00 11.76
C HIS A 25 -9.66 6.46 11.27
N ILE A 26 -8.50 7.09 11.14
CA ILE A 26 -8.38 8.48 10.65
C ILE A 26 -8.59 8.54 9.13
N ASN A 27 -7.96 7.62 8.39
CA ASN A 27 -8.01 7.57 6.95
C ASN A 27 -7.96 6.10 6.47
N LYS A 28 -9.15 5.59 6.14
CA LYS A 28 -9.33 4.19 5.73
C LYS A 28 -8.51 3.83 4.49
N GLU A 29 -8.50 4.67 3.46
CA GLU A 29 -7.74 4.42 2.21
C GLU A 29 -6.24 4.32 2.47
N LYS A 30 -5.67 5.27 3.22
CA LYS A 30 -4.24 5.23 3.59
C LYS A 30 -3.92 4.01 4.46
N GLY A 31 -4.80 3.66 5.40
CA GLY A 31 -4.64 2.49 6.26
C GLY A 31 -4.67 1.17 5.49
N GLU A 32 -5.58 1.01 4.54
CA GLU A 32 -5.66 -0.18 3.67
C GLU A 32 -4.46 -0.27 2.70
N ALA A 33 -4.01 0.87 2.16
CA ALA A 33 -2.80 0.92 1.34
C ALA A 33 -1.55 0.51 2.13
N LEU A 34 -1.42 1.00 3.37
CA LEU A 34 -0.33 0.62 4.26
C LEU A 34 -0.38 -0.86 4.62
N GLN A 35 -1.55 -1.38 4.96
CA GLN A 35 -1.74 -2.81 5.21
C GLN A 35 -1.29 -3.67 4.02
N SER A 36 -1.69 -3.28 2.81
CA SER A 36 -1.33 -4.00 1.58
C SER A 36 0.19 -3.99 1.34
N ALA A 37 0.85 -2.86 1.56
CA ALA A 37 2.29 -2.74 1.43
C ALA A 37 3.05 -3.55 2.49
N LEU A 38 2.57 -3.59 3.73
CA LEU A 38 3.16 -4.40 4.80
C LEU A 38 3.06 -5.89 4.48
N MET A 39 1.91 -6.35 3.97
CA MET A 39 1.76 -7.72 3.51
C MET A 39 2.71 -8.04 2.35
N GLN A 40 2.80 -7.16 1.34
CA GLN A 40 3.72 -7.35 0.22
C GLN A 40 5.18 -7.42 0.68
N HIS A 41 5.57 -6.55 1.61
CA HIS A 41 6.89 -6.57 2.21
C HIS A 41 7.14 -7.88 2.97
N PHE A 42 6.16 -8.35 3.74
CA PHE A 42 6.24 -9.63 4.43
C PHE A 42 6.41 -10.81 3.47
N TYR A 43 5.67 -10.84 2.35
CA TYR A 43 5.82 -11.91 1.35
C TYR A 43 7.21 -11.90 0.68
N ALA A 44 7.84 -10.73 0.55
CA ALA A 44 9.19 -10.59 0.00
C ALA A 44 10.28 -11.00 1.01
N THR A 45 10.17 -10.56 2.26
CA THR A 45 11.21 -10.74 3.29
C THR A 45 11.03 -12.06 4.08
N ARG A 46 9.80 -12.58 4.15
CA ARG A 46 9.38 -13.76 4.96
C ARG A 46 9.82 -13.68 6.43
N ARG A 47 9.82 -12.47 7.01
CA ARG A 47 10.23 -12.18 8.39
C ARG A 47 9.23 -11.23 9.05
N LEU A 48 9.14 -11.30 10.38
CA LEU A 48 8.35 -10.36 11.17
C LEU A 48 8.84 -8.93 10.95
N ILE A 49 7.91 -7.98 10.92
CA ILE A 49 8.18 -6.57 10.63
C ILE A 49 8.34 -5.84 11.95
N SER A 50 9.54 -5.34 12.20
CA SER A 50 9.83 -4.50 13.36
C SER A 50 9.17 -3.12 13.26
N TYR A 51 8.99 -2.44 14.39
CA TYR A 51 8.47 -1.07 14.40
C TYR A 51 9.26 -0.09 13.53
N SER A 52 10.59 -0.21 13.48
CA SER A 52 11.43 0.61 12.60
C SER A 52 11.13 0.39 11.12
N GLU A 53 10.96 -0.86 10.70
CA GLU A 53 10.62 -1.20 9.31
C GLU A 53 9.21 -0.73 8.95
N TYR A 54 8.27 -0.84 9.89
CA TYR A 54 6.93 -0.29 9.72
C TYR A 54 6.96 1.21 9.42
N VAL A 55 7.74 1.99 10.19
CA VAL A 55 7.88 3.45 9.97
C VAL A 55 8.52 3.75 8.62
N GLU A 56 9.51 2.98 8.19
CA GLU A 56 10.11 3.14 6.86
C GLU A 56 9.11 2.85 5.74
N ILE A 57 8.31 1.79 5.86
CA ILE A 57 7.29 1.43 4.87
C ILE A 57 6.19 2.50 4.83
N ALA A 58 5.76 3.00 5.99
CA ALA A 58 4.79 4.08 6.08
C ALA A 58 5.29 5.37 5.40
N LYS A 59 6.54 5.76 5.64
CA LYS A 59 7.18 6.89 4.95
C LYS A 59 7.24 6.69 3.44
N LYS A 60 7.66 5.51 2.97
CA LYS A 60 7.72 5.19 1.54
C LYS A 60 6.35 5.28 0.86
N ILE A 61 5.26 4.97 1.56
CA ILE A 61 3.90 5.10 1.04
C ILE A 61 3.47 6.57 0.94
N GLU A 62 3.80 7.39 1.93
CA GLU A 62 3.54 8.82 1.86
C GLU A 62 4.34 9.49 0.73
N GLU A 63 5.59 9.09 0.52
CA GLU A 63 6.42 9.56 -0.60
C GLU A 63 5.88 9.09 -1.96
N LYS A 64 5.41 7.84 -2.07
CA LYS A 64 4.79 7.32 -3.29
C LYS A 64 3.46 8.00 -3.60
N ASN A 65 2.64 8.30 -2.59
CA ASN A 65 1.40 9.07 -2.79
C ASN A 65 1.67 10.54 -3.12
N SER A 66 2.83 11.09 -2.75
CA SER A 66 3.24 12.45 -3.14
C SER A 66 3.74 12.54 -4.59
N LYS A 67 4.12 11.42 -5.20
CA LYS A 67 4.48 11.37 -6.63
C LYS A 67 3.23 10.99 -7.43
N PRO A 68 2.58 11.93 -8.13
CA PRO A 68 1.46 11.59 -8.99
C PRO A 68 1.96 10.63 -10.06
N THR A 69 1.48 9.38 -10.02
CA THR A 69 1.65 8.44 -11.12
C THR A 69 0.83 8.98 -12.28
N ILE A 70 1.50 9.67 -13.21
CA ILE A 70 0.92 10.06 -14.49
C ILE A 70 0.63 8.77 -15.25
N ASN A 71 -0.61 8.27 -15.12
CA ASN A 71 -1.13 7.23 -15.97
C ASN A 71 -1.25 7.81 -17.39
N PHE A 72 -0.20 7.62 -18.21
CA PHE A 72 -0.31 7.79 -19.66
C PHE A 72 -1.23 6.69 -20.21
N LYS A 73 -2.55 6.89 -20.13
CA LYS A 73 -3.49 6.21 -21.02
C LYS A 73 -3.20 6.74 -22.43
N ARG A 74 -2.37 6.05 -23.21
CA ARG A 74 -2.43 6.19 -24.66
C ARG A 74 -3.79 5.67 -25.10
N ARG A 75 -4.77 6.55 -25.29
CA ARG A 75 -5.94 6.25 -26.13
C ARG A 75 -5.45 6.15 -27.57
N GLY A 76 -4.80 5.05 -27.90
CA GLY A 76 -4.41 4.71 -29.26
C GLY A 76 -5.56 3.99 -29.95
N ASN A 77 -6.65 4.70 -30.23
CA ASN A 77 -7.52 4.41 -31.38
C ASN A 77 -7.62 5.74 -32.14
N PHE A 78 -6.54 6.07 -32.84
CA PHE A 78 -6.51 7.12 -33.85
C PHE A 78 -6.12 6.45 -35.18
N PHE A 79 -6.90 5.44 -35.54
CA PHE A 79 -6.97 4.85 -36.87
C PHE A 79 -8.41 4.99 -37.33
N GLU A 80 -8.86 6.24 -37.48
CA GLU A 80 -9.87 6.59 -38.48
C GLU A 80 -9.14 7.51 -39.44
N LEU A 81 -8.55 6.87 -40.46
CA LEU A 81 -8.13 7.53 -41.68
C LEU A 81 -9.37 7.55 -42.57
N ASP A 82 -10.31 8.43 -42.24
CA ASP A 82 -11.32 8.90 -43.20
C ASP A 82 -10.75 10.16 -43.87
N ASP A 83 -10.82 10.13 -45.20
CA ASP A 83 -10.49 11.17 -46.18
C ASP A 83 -9.02 11.62 -46.34
N ILE A 84 -8.36 11.11 -47.40
CA ILE A 84 -8.03 11.83 -48.65
C ILE A 84 -7.68 10.81 -49.75
#